data_AF-A0A2D4IGQ2-F1
#
_entry.id   AF-A0A2D4IGQ2-F1
#
_cell.length_a   1.000
_cell.length_b   1.000
_cell.length_c   1.000
_cell.angle_alpha   90.00
_cell.angle_beta   90.00
_cell.angle_gamma   90.00
#
_symmetry.space_group_name_H-M   'P 1'
#
loop_
_entity.id
_entity.type
_entity.pdbx_description
1 polymer ?
#
loop_
_entity_poly.entity_id
_entity_poly.type
_entity_poly.pdbx_seq_one_letter_code
_entity_poly.pdbx_strand_id
1 'polypeptide(L)'
;MMVKTHKLIARNHDDMKLEMRTEIGGVKNEIQNLNSKIGKMQEVLTKNEQKLNTVEARIEVVEKRLEETEQNWKVLYCELRDSMVHIELEKASFYLRFQNVVEDRKEDLRVVMVNLIATALQKNKQEIENDIDEVYRVYTRYTQRNSLPRELYITTGKALCPVLKMKAGTCSLPNLTR
;
A
#
# COMPACT_ATOMS: atom_id res chain seq x y z
N MET A 1 46.59 -35.20 87.90
CA MET A 1 45.80 -35.26 86.64
C MET A 1 45.36 -33.88 86.12
N MET A 2 44.99 -32.92 86.98
CA MET A 2 44.47 -31.59 86.56
C MET A 2 45.40 -30.68 85.72
N VAL A 3 46.72 -30.78 85.87
CA VAL A 3 47.67 -29.93 85.11
C VAL A 3 47.74 -30.33 83.63
N LYS A 4 47.59 -31.63 83.33
CA LYS A 4 47.60 -32.14 81.95
C LYS A 4 46.32 -31.74 81.19
N THR A 5 45.18 -31.70 81.87
CA THR A 5 43.90 -31.28 81.26
C THR A 5 43.87 -29.79 80.95
N HIS A 6 44.38 -28.92 81.83
CA HIS A 6 44.50 -27.48 81.55
C HIS A 6 45.40 -27.19 80.35
N LYS A 7 46.52 -27.92 80.23
CA LYS A 7 47.47 -27.76 79.11
C LYS A 7 46.88 -28.22 77.77
N LEU A 8 46.01 -29.24 77.80
CA LEU A 8 45.27 -29.70 76.61
C LEU A 8 44.19 -28.69 76.18
N ILE A 9 43.44 -28.13 77.14
CA ILE A 9 42.41 -27.11 76.87
C ILE A 9 43.03 -25.84 76.27
N ALA A 10 44.19 -25.40 76.79
CA ALA A 10 44.90 -24.24 76.27
C ALA A 10 45.38 -24.46 74.82
N ARG A 11 45.94 -25.63 74.50
CA ARG A 11 46.35 -25.99 73.13
C ARG A 11 45.14 -26.01 72.18
N ASN A 12 44.06 -26.68 72.57
CA ASN A 12 42.85 -26.74 71.75
C ASN A 12 42.25 -25.34 71.52
N HIS A 13 42.33 -24.44 72.51
CA HIS A 13 41.88 -23.05 72.36
C HIS A 13 42.75 -22.27 71.37
N ASP A 14 44.07 -22.45 71.41
CA ASP A 14 45.00 -21.80 70.48
C ASP A 14 44.85 -22.34 69.05
N ASP A 15 44.64 -23.66 68.89
CA ASP A 15 44.37 -24.30 67.60
C ASP A 15 43.04 -23.81 67.01
N MET A 16 41.96 -23.79 67.80
CA MET A 16 40.67 -23.26 67.39
C MET A 16 40.77 -21.78 66.99
N LYS A 17 41.55 -20.98 67.72
CA LYS A 17 41.79 -19.57 67.40
C LYS A 17 42.55 -19.42 66.08
N LEU A 18 43.47 -20.32 65.77
CA LEU A 18 44.22 -20.33 64.51
C LEU A 18 43.33 -20.74 63.33
N GLU A 19 42.52 -21.77 63.48
CA GLU A 19 41.52 -22.19 62.49
C GLU A 19 40.53 -21.06 62.19
N MET A 20 39.93 -20.46 63.23
CA MET A 20 39.04 -19.30 63.08
C MET A 20 39.72 -18.14 62.35
N ARG A 21 40.98 -17.84 62.66
CA ARG A 21 41.73 -16.77 61.99
C ARG A 21 41.95 -17.08 60.50
N THR A 22 42.13 -18.34 60.16
CA THR A 22 42.35 -18.81 58.79
C THR A 22 41.06 -18.74 57.98
N GLU A 23 39.95 -19.21 58.54
CA GLU A 23 38.61 -19.10 57.93
C GLU A 23 38.20 -17.64 57.73
N ILE A 24 38.38 -16.77 58.74
CA ILE A 24 38.11 -15.33 58.62
C ILE A 24 38.96 -14.70 57.50
N GLY A 25 40.22 -15.12 57.38
CA GLY A 25 41.09 -14.71 56.27
C GLY A 25 40.57 -15.14 54.90
N GLY A 26 40.10 -16.38 54.78
CA GLY A 26 39.46 -16.92 53.58
C GLY A 26 38.21 -16.12 53.18
N VAL A 27 37.29 -15.94 54.14
CA VAL A 27 36.06 -15.14 53.94
C VAL A 27 36.38 -13.72 53.51
N LYS A 28 37.40 -13.07 54.10
CA LYS A 28 37.81 -11.72 53.72
C LYS A 28 38.29 -11.63 52.27
N ASN A 29 39.04 -12.62 51.81
CA ASN A 29 39.51 -12.68 50.42
C ASN A 29 38.34 -12.89 49.44
N GLU A 30 37.38 -13.75 49.79
CA GLU A 30 36.16 -13.95 49.00
C GLU A 30 35.32 -12.67 48.91
N ILE A 31 35.14 -11.96 50.02
CA ILE A 31 34.44 -10.66 50.05
C ILE A 31 35.13 -9.64 49.13
N GLN A 32 36.47 -9.57 49.16
CA GLN A 32 37.21 -8.67 48.27
C GLN A 32 37.04 -9.04 46.79
N ASN A 33 37.08 -10.33 46.46
CA ASN A 33 36.84 -10.82 45.10
C ASN A 33 35.42 -10.48 44.63
N LEU A 34 34.40 -10.73 45.47
CA LEU A 34 33.02 -10.40 45.18
C LEU A 34 32.82 -8.89 44.98
N ASN A 35 33.39 -8.05 45.84
CA ASN A 35 33.34 -6.60 45.69
C ASN A 35 33.95 -6.14 44.36
N SER A 36 35.06 -6.74 43.93
CA SER A 36 35.66 -6.41 42.63
C SER A 36 34.76 -6.81 41.45
N LYS A 37 34.07 -7.95 41.53
CA LYS A 37 33.12 -8.40 40.51
C LYS A 37 31.87 -7.52 40.48
N ILE A 38 31.36 -7.12 41.64
CA ILE A 38 30.22 -6.20 41.77
C ILE A 38 30.54 -4.84 41.14
N GLY A 39 31.74 -4.29 41.38
CA GLY A 39 32.16 -3.04 40.75
C GLY A 39 32.18 -3.12 39.22
N LYS A 40 32.73 -4.21 38.66
CA LYS A 40 32.70 -4.45 37.20
C LYS A 40 31.27 -4.57 36.67
N MET A 41 30.36 -5.21 37.42
CA MET A 41 28.95 -5.31 37.04
C MET A 41 28.26 -3.95 37.04
N GLN A 42 28.51 -3.10 38.04
CA GLN A 42 27.97 -1.73 38.11
C GLN A 42 28.43 -0.88 36.91
N GLU A 43 29.71 -0.98 36.52
CA GLU A 43 30.22 -0.29 35.32
C GLU A 43 29.51 -0.75 34.04
N VAL A 44 29.32 -2.07 33.86
CA VAL A 44 28.61 -2.61 32.70
C VAL A 44 27.13 -2.17 32.68
N LEU A 45 26.47 -2.15 33.85
CA LEU A 45 25.08 -1.72 33.96
C LEU A 45 24.89 -0.27 33.54
N THR A 46 25.72 0.65 34.06
CA THR A 46 25.63 2.07 33.70
C THR A 46 25.90 2.31 32.22
N LYS A 47 26.85 1.59 31.63
CA LYS A 47 27.13 1.66 30.18
C LYS A 47 25.96 1.12 29.34
N ASN A 48 25.29 0.07 29.80
CA ASN A 48 24.14 -0.49 29.09
C ASN A 48 22.91 0.45 29.18
N GLU A 49 22.70 1.08 30.32
CA GLU A 49 21.63 2.08 30.52
C GLU A 49 21.81 3.27 29.56
N GLN A 50 23.02 3.81 29.44
CA GLN A 50 23.31 4.88 28.46
C GLN A 50 23.03 4.46 27.01
N LYS A 51 23.38 3.22 26.65
CA LYS A 51 23.09 2.68 25.31
C LYS A 51 21.59 2.48 25.09
N LEU A 52 20.86 2.02 26.10
CA LEU A 52 19.42 1.84 26.05
C LEU A 52 18.72 3.17 25.75
N ASN A 53 19.03 4.22 26.52
CA ASN A 53 18.46 5.56 26.33
C ASN A 53 18.75 6.11 24.92
N THR A 54 19.95 5.83 24.40
CA THR A 54 20.33 6.22 23.03
C THR A 54 19.51 5.47 21.97
N VAL A 55 19.23 4.18 22.20
CA VAL A 55 18.41 3.36 21.31
C VAL A 55 16.96 3.82 21.34
N GLU A 56 16.40 4.10 22.52
CA GLU A 56 15.04 4.62 22.68
C GLU A 56 14.83 5.93 21.95
N ALA A 57 15.74 6.89 22.10
CA ALA A 57 15.67 8.16 21.36
C ALA A 57 15.73 7.96 19.83
N ARG A 58 16.52 6.99 19.35
CA ARG A 58 16.58 6.66 17.92
C ARG A 58 15.30 6.00 17.42
N ILE A 59 14.67 5.14 18.24
CA ILE A 59 13.39 4.50 17.91
C ILE A 59 12.32 5.58 17.73
N GLU A 60 12.21 6.52 18.67
CA GLU A 60 11.21 7.61 18.60
C GLU A 60 11.36 8.45 17.31
N VAL A 61 12.59 8.76 16.91
CA VAL A 61 12.86 9.48 15.65
C VAL A 61 12.45 8.67 14.43
N VAL A 62 12.71 7.36 14.43
CA VAL A 62 12.34 6.47 13.31
C VAL A 62 10.82 6.31 13.22
N GLU A 63 10.13 6.19 14.35
CA GLU A 63 8.66 6.09 14.41
C GLU A 63 7.99 7.34 13.82
N LYS A 64 8.42 8.55 14.23
CA LYS A 64 7.90 9.81 13.66
C LYS A 64 8.13 9.88 12.15
N ARG A 65 9.33 9.52 11.68
CA ARG A 65 9.63 9.50 10.23
C ARG A 65 8.78 8.47 9.49
N LEU A 66 8.50 7.33 10.11
CA LEU A 66 7.66 6.29 9.52
C LEU A 66 6.22 6.80 9.35
N GLU A 67 5.66 7.43 10.39
CA GLU A 67 4.32 8.04 10.34
C GLU A 67 4.22 9.11 9.23
N GLU A 68 5.21 10.00 9.13
CA GLU A 68 5.29 11.01 8.05
C GLU A 68 5.31 10.35 6.67
N THR A 69 6.14 9.31 6.47
CA THR A 69 6.19 8.60 5.19
C THR A 69 4.88 7.88 4.86
N GLU A 70 4.19 7.33 5.86
CA GLU A 70 2.90 6.67 5.66
C GLU A 70 1.82 7.67 5.24
N GLN A 71 1.77 8.85 5.88
CA GLN A 71 0.86 9.92 5.49
C GLN A 71 1.13 10.40 4.06
N ASN A 72 2.40 10.63 3.71
CA ASN A 72 2.79 11.01 2.36
C ASN A 72 2.39 9.95 1.32
N TRP A 73 2.56 8.67 1.65
CA TRP A 73 2.16 7.58 0.76
C TRP A 73 0.65 7.53 0.52
N LYS A 74 -0.16 7.78 1.57
CA LYS A 74 -1.63 7.87 1.42
C LYS A 74 -2.05 8.99 0.49
N VAL A 75 -1.41 10.16 0.57
CA VAL A 75 -1.69 11.31 -0.31
C VAL A 75 -1.33 10.96 -1.76
N LEU A 76 -0.11 10.47 -2.00
CA LEU A 76 0.35 10.08 -3.34
C LEU A 76 -0.54 9.00 -3.97
N TYR A 77 -1.02 8.05 -3.17
CA TYR A 77 -1.93 7.00 -3.66
C TYR A 77 -3.28 7.58 -4.10
N CYS A 78 -3.84 8.53 -3.34
CA CYS A 78 -5.06 9.23 -3.74
C CYS A 78 -4.86 10.02 -5.04
N GLU A 79 -3.78 10.81 -5.14
CA GLU A 79 -3.46 11.58 -6.35
C GLU A 79 -3.26 10.68 -7.58
N LEU A 80 -2.56 9.56 -7.41
CA LEU A 80 -2.35 8.58 -8.47
C LEU A 80 -3.67 7.97 -8.93
N ARG A 81 -4.53 7.58 -8.00
CA ARG A 81 -5.85 7.02 -8.31
C ARG A 81 -6.70 8.05 -9.06
N ASP A 82 -6.71 9.30 -8.61
CA ASP A 82 -7.50 10.36 -9.22
C ASP A 82 -6.98 10.68 -10.64
N SER A 83 -5.66 10.69 -10.83
CA SER A 83 -5.03 10.83 -12.15
C SER A 83 -5.36 9.64 -13.08
N MET A 84 -5.35 8.42 -12.57
CA MET A 84 -5.72 7.21 -13.32
C MET A 84 -7.18 7.29 -13.78
N VAL A 85 -8.10 7.62 -12.86
CA VAL A 85 -9.52 7.81 -13.17
C VAL A 85 -9.70 8.92 -14.20
N HIS A 86 -8.96 10.02 -14.09
CA HIS A 86 -9.02 11.12 -15.06
C HIS A 86 -8.62 10.64 -16.47
N ILE A 87 -7.52 9.92 -16.59
CA ILE A 87 -7.06 9.38 -17.89
C ILE A 87 -8.05 8.35 -18.45
N GLU A 88 -8.64 7.50 -17.62
CA GLU A 88 -9.66 6.54 -18.05
C GLU A 88 -10.94 7.25 -18.52
N LEU A 89 -11.38 8.29 -17.80
CA LEU A 89 -12.51 9.13 -18.20
C LEU A 89 -12.22 9.86 -19.51
N GLU A 90 -11.03 10.44 -19.67
CA GLU A 90 -10.60 11.07 -20.92
C GLU A 90 -10.63 10.06 -22.06
N LYS A 91 -10.10 8.85 -21.89
CA LYS A 91 -10.17 7.80 -22.91
C LYS A 91 -11.61 7.41 -23.23
N ALA A 92 -12.43 7.12 -22.21
CA ALA A 92 -13.86 6.78 -22.35
C ALA A 92 -14.67 7.91 -22.99
N SER A 93 -14.19 9.15 -22.91
CA SER A 93 -14.82 10.30 -23.54
C SER A 93 -14.86 10.18 -25.05
N PHE A 94 -13.95 9.43 -25.67
CA PHE A 94 -13.86 9.24 -27.13
C PHE A 94 -14.55 7.98 -27.66
N TYR A 95 -15.03 7.11 -26.76
CA TYR A 95 -15.79 5.92 -27.14
C TYR A 95 -17.29 6.20 -27.18
N LEU A 96 -17.93 5.78 -28.26
CA LEU A 96 -19.38 5.80 -28.44
C LEU A 96 -19.90 4.39 -28.68
N ARG A 97 -21.05 4.09 -28.07
CA ARG A 97 -21.77 2.84 -28.25
C ARG A 97 -23.11 3.10 -28.91
N PHE A 98 -23.30 2.54 -30.09
CA PHE A 98 -24.56 2.58 -30.82
C PHE A 98 -25.30 1.26 -30.65
N GLN A 99 -26.58 1.36 -30.31
CA GLN A 99 -27.49 0.23 -30.17
C GLN A 99 -28.54 0.27 -31.29
N ASN A 100 -29.08 -0.90 -31.66
CA ASN A 100 -30.15 -1.06 -32.64
C ASN A 100 -29.82 -0.53 -34.05
N VAL A 101 -28.54 -0.61 -34.46
CA VAL A 101 -28.16 -0.34 -35.86
C VAL A 101 -28.53 -1.57 -36.69
N VAL A 102 -29.32 -1.36 -37.75
CA VAL A 102 -29.73 -2.41 -38.70
C VAL A 102 -28.49 -3.15 -39.20
N GLU A 103 -28.55 -4.48 -39.27
CA GLU A 103 -27.44 -5.30 -39.77
C GLU A 103 -27.73 -5.83 -41.17
N ASP A 104 -26.83 -5.54 -42.11
CA ASP A 104 -26.87 -6.14 -43.45
C ASP A 104 -25.67 -7.06 -43.68
N ARG A 105 -25.87 -8.12 -44.49
CA ARG A 105 -24.85 -9.17 -44.71
C ARG A 105 -23.56 -8.69 -45.42
N LYS A 106 -23.59 -7.50 -46.05
CA LYS A 106 -22.47 -6.92 -46.82
C LYS A 106 -22.36 -5.41 -46.60
N GLU A 107 -22.52 -4.97 -45.37
CA GLU A 107 -22.37 -3.55 -45.04
C GLU A 107 -20.91 -3.15 -44.83
N ASP A 108 -20.57 -1.94 -45.25
CA ASP A 108 -19.37 -1.25 -44.79
C ASP A 108 -19.74 -0.43 -43.55
N LEU A 109 -19.27 -0.89 -42.38
CA LEU A 109 -19.58 -0.27 -41.09
C LEU A 109 -19.17 1.20 -41.05
N ARG A 110 -18.05 1.56 -41.69
CA ARG A 110 -17.54 2.94 -41.69
C ARG A 110 -18.51 3.84 -42.45
N VAL A 111 -18.93 3.43 -43.65
CA VAL A 111 -19.86 4.20 -44.49
C VAL A 111 -21.23 4.35 -43.83
N VAL A 112 -21.76 3.29 -43.21
CA VAL A 112 -23.05 3.35 -42.48
C VAL A 112 -22.97 4.38 -41.35
N MET A 113 -21.91 4.34 -40.54
CA MET A 113 -21.76 5.26 -39.42
C MET A 113 -21.50 6.70 -39.85
N VAL A 114 -20.68 6.92 -40.88
CA VAL A 114 -20.46 8.26 -41.46
C VAL A 114 -21.78 8.84 -41.93
N ASN A 115 -22.60 8.07 -42.64
CA ASN A 115 -23.90 8.54 -43.11
C ASN A 115 -24.84 8.87 -41.94
N LEU A 116 -24.97 7.99 -40.95
CA LEU A 116 -25.84 8.21 -39.79
C LEU A 116 -25.42 9.45 -38.99
N ILE A 117 -24.13 9.60 -38.70
CA ILE A 117 -23.58 10.73 -37.94
C ILE A 117 -23.69 12.03 -38.75
N ALA A 118 -23.36 12.01 -40.05
CA ALA A 118 -23.48 13.17 -40.92
C ALA A 118 -24.94 13.65 -41.00
N THR A 119 -25.90 12.74 -41.13
CA THR A 119 -27.34 13.06 -41.09
C THR A 119 -27.77 13.60 -39.73
N ALA A 120 -27.35 12.96 -38.63
CA ALA A 120 -27.70 13.39 -37.28
C ALA A 120 -27.13 14.79 -36.95
N LEU A 121 -25.91 15.09 -37.39
CA LEU A 121 -25.23 16.35 -37.12
C LEU A 121 -25.44 17.42 -38.20
N GLN A 122 -25.99 17.06 -39.37
CA GLN A 122 -26.09 17.91 -40.56
C GLN A 122 -24.72 18.47 -41.00
N LYS A 123 -23.69 17.61 -40.95
CA LYS A 123 -22.30 17.93 -41.32
C LYS A 123 -21.87 17.22 -42.60
N ASN A 124 -20.76 17.68 -43.19
CA ASN A 124 -20.17 17.06 -44.36
C ASN A 124 -19.65 15.66 -44.04
N LYS A 125 -19.96 14.68 -44.92
CA LYS A 125 -19.55 13.28 -44.74
C LYS A 125 -18.04 13.11 -44.61
N GLN A 126 -17.28 13.88 -45.38
CA GLN A 126 -15.82 13.79 -45.43
C GLN A 126 -15.14 14.31 -44.15
N GLU A 127 -15.75 15.29 -43.47
CA GLU A 127 -15.28 15.77 -42.16
C GLU A 127 -15.47 14.66 -41.10
N ILE A 128 -16.64 14.02 -41.11
CA ILE A 128 -16.97 12.92 -40.19
C ILE A 128 -16.10 11.68 -40.44
N GLU A 129 -15.82 11.36 -41.71
CA GLU A 129 -14.99 10.21 -42.07
C GLU A 129 -13.55 10.34 -41.56
N ASN A 130 -12.99 11.55 -41.61
CA ASN A 130 -11.65 11.83 -41.08
C ASN A 130 -11.59 11.81 -39.55
N ASP A 131 -12.70 12.13 -38.87
CA ASP A 131 -12.80 12.14 -37.41
C ASP A 131 -13.05 10.76 -36.80
N ILE A 132 -13.40 9.75 -37.60
CA ILE A 132 -13.65 8.38 -37.15
C ILE A 132 -12.36 7.55 -37.27
N ASP A 133 -11.88 7.06 -36.13
CA ASP A 133 -10.66 6.26 -36.08
C ASP A 133 -10.98 4.77 -36.32
N GLU A 134 -11.70 4.14 -35.39
CA GLU A 134 -12.02 2.70 -35.42
C GLU A 134 -13.52 2.48 -35.28
N VAL A 135 -14.03 1.48 -36.01
CA VAL A 135 -15.44 1.06 -35.97
C VAL A 135 -15.49 -0.45 -35.97
N TYR A 136 -16.15 -1.04 -34.97
CA TYR A 136 -16.36 -2.49 -34.93
C TYR A 136 -17.67 -2.85 -34.23
N ARG A 137 -18.25 -3.99 -34.64
CA ARG A 137 -19.39 -4.59 -33.94
C ARG A 137 -18.87 -5.54 -32.87
N VAL A 138 -19.45 -5.47 -31.67
CA VAL A 138 -19.11 -6.38 -30.57
C VAL A 138 -20.07 -7.55 -30.56
N TYR A 139 -19.48 -8.74 -30.54
CA TYR A 139 -20.22 -9.98 -30.44
C TYR A 139 -20.39 -10.39 -28.99
N THR A 140 -21.63 -10.39 -28.49
CA THR A 140 -21.95 -10.89 -27.16
C THR A 140 -22.79 -12.17 -27.28
N ARG A 141 -22.65 -13.09 -26.32
CA ARG A 141 -23.50 -14.30 -26.27
C ARG A 141 -24.99 -13.95 -26.11
N TYR A 142 -25.26 -12.81 -25.50
CA TYR A 142 -26.61 -12.30 -25.28
C TYR A 142 -27.31 -11.98 -26.61
N THR A 143 -26.66 -11.23 -27.51
CA THR A 143 -27.27 -10.82 -28.79
C THR A 143 -27.59 -12.02 -29.68
N GLN A 144 -26.76 -13.06 -29.66
CA GLN A 144 -27.02 -14.31 -30.39
C GLN A 144 -28.24 -15.06 -29.88
N ARG A 145 -28.37 -15.23 -28.56
CA ARG A 145 -29.45 -16.01 -27.96
C ARG A 145 -30.81 -15.36 -28.20
N ASN A 146 -30.83 -14.03 -28.19
CA ASN A 146 -32.05 -13.24 -28.27
C ASN A 146 -32.31 -12.66 -29.66
N SER A 147 -31.49 -13.01 -30.66
CA SER A 147 -31.60 -12.49 -32.03
C SER A 147 -31.68 -10.96 -32.10
N LEU A 148 -30.89 -10.27 -31.27
CA LEU A 148 -30.83 -8.81 -31.21
C LEU A 148 -29.71 -8.26 -32.11
N PRO A 149 -29.88 -7.05 -32.68
CA PRO A 149 -28.78 -6.38 -33.38
C PRO A 149 -27.56 -6.21 -32.46
N ARG A 150 -26.36 -6.40 -33.01
CA ARG A 150 -25.11 -6.23 -32.26
C ARG A 150 -24.84 -4.76 -31.99
N GLU A 151 -24.16 -4.51 -30.88
CA GLU A 151 -23.71 -3.18 -30.51
C GLU A 151 -22.50 -2.78 -31.35
N LEU A 152 -22.45 -1.52 -31.73
CA LEU A 152 -21.39 -0.96 -32.55
C LEU A 152 -20.60 0.07 -31.73
N TYR A 153 -19.29 -0.15 -31.66
CA TYR A 153 -18.34 0.69 -30.93
C TYR A 153 -17.56 1.55 -31.91
N ILE A 154 -17.47 2.84 -31.59
CA ILE A 154 -16.74 3.82 -32.38
C ILE A 154 -15.76 4.55 -31.48
N THR A 155 -14.53 4.69 -31.95
CA THR A 155 -13.58 5.68 -31.45
C THR A 155 -13.61 6.90 -32.37
N THR A 156 -13.83 8.07 -31.78
CA THR A 156 -13.90 9.34 -32.51
C THR A 156 -12.86 10.32 -31.99
N GLY A 157 -12.40 11.19 -32.88
CA GLY A 157 -11.55 12.33 -32.54
C GLY A 157 -12.19 13.29 -31.53
N LYS A 158 -11.34 14.15 -30.96
CA LYS A 158 -11.69 15.04 -29.84
C LYS A 158 -12.86 15.99 -30.11
N ALA A 159 -13.08 16.37 -31.37
CA ALA A 159 -14.10 17.34 -31.75
C ALA A 159 -15.52 16.76 -31.86
N LEU A 160 -15.64 15.49 -32.24
CA LEU A 160 -16.93 14.90 -32.65
C LEU A 160 -17.72 14.31 -31.48
N CYS A 161 -17.04 13.62 -30.55
CA CYS A 161 -17.70 12.91 -29.45
C CYS A 161 -18.54 13.79 -28.52
N PRO A 162 -18.03 14.95 -28.04
CA PRO A 162 -18.79 15.81 -27.14
C PRO A 162 -20.07 16.34 -27.80
N VAL A 163 -20.00 16.68 -29.09
CA VAL A 163 -21.14 17.19 -29.86
C VAL A 163 -22.21 16.12 -30.04
N LEU A 164 -21.80 14.88 -30.33
CA LEU A 164 -22.72 13.74 -30.42
C LEU A 164 -23.37 13.42 -29.08
N LYS A 165 -22.61 13.40 -27.98
CA LYS A 165 -23.14 13.18 -26.63
C LYS A 165 -24.13 14.28 -26.23
N MET A 166 -23.81 15.54 -26.53
CA MET A 166 -24.70 16.67 -26.26
C MET A 166 -26.00 16.56 -27.06
N LYS A 167 -25.92 16.21 -28.35
CA LYS A 167 -27.11 16.07 -29.22
C LYS A 167 -27.96 14.86 -28.84
N ALA A 168 -27.34 13.75 -28.44
CA ALA A 168 -28.06 12.57 -27.94
C ALA A 168 -28.72 12.82 -26.57
N GLY A 169 -28.07 13.58 -25.68
CA GLY A 169 -28.61 13.93 -24.37
C GLY A 169 -29.76 14.95 -24.42
N THR A 170 -29.78 15.83 -25.42
CA THR A 170 -30.92 16.72 -25.68
C THR A 170 -32.04 16.06 -26.50
N CYS A 171 -31.74 14.93 -27.15
CA CYS A 171 -32.74 14.04 -27.73
C CYS A 171 -33.36 13.13 -26.65
N SER A 172 -34.07 13.72 -25.68
CA SER A 172 -35.25 13.00 -25.16
C SER A 172 -36.20 12.84 -26.34
N LEU A 173 -36.23 11.63 -26.91
CA LEU A 173 -37.08 11.24 -28.03
C LEU A 173 -38.48 11.88 -27.87
N PRO A 174 -38.95 12.71 -28.81
CA PRO A 174 -40.35 13.06 -28.84
C PRO A 174 -41.13 11.80 -29.20
N ASN A 175 -41.93 11.33 -28.25
CA ASN A 175 -43.12 10.49 -28.45
C ASN A 175 -42.98 9.35 -29.47
N LEU A 176 -42.63 8.16 -28.98
CA LEU A 176 -43.19 6.92 -29.52
C LEU A 176 -44.45 6.58 -28.73
N THR A 177 -45.52 7.30 -29.06
CA THR A 177 -46.89 6.89 -28.76
C THR A 177 -47.15 5.57 -29.48
N ARG A 178 -47.58 4.56 -28.71
CA ARG A 178 -48.39 3.46 -29.21
C ARG A 178 -49.49 3.18 -28.21
#